data_AF-A0A835TJA5-F1
#
_entry.id   AF-A0A835TJA5-F1
#
_cell.length_a   1.000
_cell.length_b   1.000
_cell.length_c   1.000
_cell.angle_alpha   90.00
_cell.angle_beta   90.00
_cell.angle_gamma   90.00
#
_symmetry.space_group_name_H-M   'P 1'
#
loop_
_entity.id
_entity.type
_entity.pdbx_description
1 polymer ?
#
loop_
_entity_poly.entity_id
_entity_poly.type
_entity_poly.pdbx_seq_one_letter_code
_entity_poly.pdbx_strand_id
1 'polypeptide(L)'
;MRRAALLAFAAVLLASQAAAFDVCLYTTTAASETRLDILTDNILYLAPGSHVMRTDVQPSLTDPMTKGFVIPGNKGSYYVTEGIAANPAKAAALKNFVMAGGALVLAGGAVPGGNTFLPLLTAIVGADPKCQALSITTDVLVQNRMASEGLFAKLAPKLKVKPGSDVSALWCQTGRPIYSYFNPAKQQVSVAIAWQLGKGAIYWIGSGFAVPHLKGYEEVMGAALLTAAAAPVPTPSPAPKPSPSPSPSPSPKPSPSPSPSPSPSPSPKPSPSPSPSPSPSPSPSPSPSPSPSPSPSPSPSPSPSPSPSPSPKPSPSPSPSPSPSPSPSPSPSPSPKPSPSPSPSPSPSPSPSPSPSPSPSPSPSPKPSPARKSPPPAEAPPPDFLAPPPQ
;
A
#
# COMPACT_ATOMS: atom_id res chain seq x y z
N MET A 1 -10.80 22.00 -22.96
CA MET A 1 -9.92 21.22 -23.86
C MET A 1 -8.55 21.85 -24.05
N ARG A 2 -8.41 23.15 -24.39
CA ARG A 2 -7.10 23.79 -24.64
C ARG A 2 -6.12 23.83 -23.45
N ARG A 3 -6.58 23.97 -22.20
CA ARG A 3 -5.71 23.92 -20.99
C ARG A 3 -5.18 22.51 -20.67
N ALA A 4 -5.96 21.47 -20.93
CA ALA A 4 -5.52 20.08 -20.74
C ALA A 4 -4.50 19.67 -21.81
N ALA A 5 -4.70 20.11 -23.05
CA ALA A 5 -3.75 19.93 -24.14
C ALA A 5 -2.43 20.69 -23.88
N LEU A 6 -2.48 21.93 -23.37
CA LEU A 6 -1.26 22.68 -23.01
C LEU A 6 -0.50 22.06 -21.83
N LEU A 7 -1.20 21.53 -20.82
CA LEU A 7 -0.58 20.83 -19.69
C LEU A 7 0.06 19.50 -20.12
N ALA A 8 -0.58 18.76 -21.02
CA ALA A 8 0.01 17.57 -21.65
C ALA A 8 1.26 17.93 -22.47
N PHE A 9 1.22 19.03 -23.24
CA PHE A 9 2.36 19.48 -24.03
C PHE A 9 3.53 19.97 -23.17
N ALA A 10 3.26 20.64 -22.05
CA ALA A 10 4.29 21.07 -21.09
C ALA A 10 4.88 19.89 -20.28
N ALA A 11 4.09 18.85 -20.00
CA ALA A 11 4.58 17.60 -19.42
C ALA A 11 5.46 16.83 -20.43
N VAL A 12 5.09 16.81 -21.71
CA VAL A 12 5.89 16.22 -22.80
C VAL A 12 7.20 16.97 -23.03
N LEU A 13 7.22 18.32 -22.91
CA LEU A 13 8.45 19.11 -23.03
C LEU A 13 9.38 19.02 -21.81
N LEU A 14 8.86 18.75 -20.62
CA LEU A 14 9.69 18.40 -19.46
C LEU A 14 10.18 16.94 -19.55
N ALA A 15 9.40 16.06 -20.17
CA ALA A 15 9.77 14.66 -20.42
C ALA A 15 10.90 14.51 -21.44
N SER A 16 11.07 15.45 -22.38
CA SER A 16 12.19 15.40 -23.34
C SER A 16 13.56 15.66 -22.72
N GLN A 17 13.63 15.97 -21.42
CA GLN A 17 14.88 16.16 -20.65
C GLN A 17 15.03 15.21 -19.45
N ALA A 18 14.01 14.39 -19.13
CA ALA A 18 14.14 13.39 -18.07
C ALA A 18 14.87 12.16 -18.62
N ALA A 19 15.99 11.79 -18.00
CA ALA A 19 16.67 10.53 -18.30
C ALA A 19 15.70 9.36 -18.05
N ALA A 20 15.77 8.33 -18.88
CA ALA A 20 15.00 7.11 -18.67
C ALA A 20 15.28 6.53 -17.27
N PHE A 21 14.27 5.97 -16.63
CA PHE A 21 14.40 5.38 -15.30
C PHE A 21 13.43 4.23 -15.08
N ASP A 22 13.77 3.32 -14.17
CA ASP A 22 12.96 2.15 -13.89
C ASP A 22 12.06 2.37 -12.68
N VAL A 23 10.85 1.83 -12.78
CA VAL A 23 9.88 1.74 -11.70
C VAL A 23 9.51 0.27 -11.52
N CYS A 24 9.91 -0.29 -10.38
CA CYS A 24 9.47 -1.62 -9.99
C CYS A 24 8.05 -1.54 -9.42
N LEU A 25 7.10 -2.17 -10.08
CA LEU A 25 5.75 -2.38 -9.58
C LEU A 25 5.70 -3.75 -8.92
N TYR A 26 5.49 -3.77 -7.61
CA TYR A 26 5.33 -5.01 -6.86
C TYR A 26 3.93 -5.59 -7.13
N THR A 27 3.88 -6.68 -7.88
CA THR A 27 2.68 -7.36 -8.37
C THR A 27 2.53 -8.73 -7.71
N THR A 28 1.34 -9.33 -7.77
CA THR A 28 1.18 -10.73 -7.37
C THR A 28 0.35 -11.46 -8.41
N THR A 29 0.45 -12.80 -8.42
CA THR A 29 -0.38 -13.69 -9.23
C THR A 29 -1.88 -13.63 -8.90
N ALA A 30 -2.26 -13.00 -7.78
CA ALA A 30 -3.64 -12.84 -7.34
C ALA A 30 -4.27 -11.48 -7.71
N ALA A 31 -3.47 -10.49 -8.13
CA ALA A 31 -4.03 -9.27 -8.70
C ALA A 31 -4.58 -9.59 -10.10
N SER A 32 -5.74 -9.04 -10.46
CA SER A 32 -6.21 -9.17 -11.85
C SER A 32 -5.24 -8.45 -12.78
N GLU A 33 -4.87 -9.10 -13.89
CA GLU A 33 -4.00 -8.51 -14.93
C GLU A 33 -4.52 -7.13 -15.35
N THR A 34 -5.84 -6.98 -15.52
CA THR A 34 -6.47 -5.70 -15.83
C THR A 34 -6.13 -4.57 -14.85
N ARG A 35 -6.03 -4.87 -13.54
CA ARG A 35 -5.67 -3.85 -12.55
C ARG A 35 -4.19 -3.49 -12.63
N LEU A 36 -3.33 -4.47 -12.89
CA LEU A 36 -1.90 -4.25 -13.05
C LEU A 36 -1.59 -3.47 -14.34
N ASP A 37 -2.35 -3.72 -15.41
CA ASP A 37 -2.28 -2.97 -16.66
C ASP A 37 -2.67 -1.51 -16.45
N ILE A 38 -3.81 -1.24 -15.80
CA ILE A 38 -4.22 0.13 -15.46
C ILE A 38 -3.15 0.85 -14.62
N LEU A 39 -2.55 0.17 -13.63
CA LEU A 39 -1.47 0.75 -12.83
C LEU A 39 -0.23 1.07 -13.66
N THR A 40 0.13 0.16 -14.56
CA THR A 40 1.28 0.31 -15.45
C THR A 40 1.06 1.50 -16.38
N ASP A 41 -0.10 1.56 -17.04
CA ASP A 41 -0.46 2.66 -17.96
C ASP A 41 -0.48 4.01 -17.24
N ASN A 42 -1.01 4.05 -16.01
CA ASN A 42 -1.01 5.26 -15.19
C ASN A 42 0.40 5.72 -14.82
N ILE A 43 1.29 4.79 -14.44
CA ILE A 43 2.69 5.13 -14.17
C ILE A 43 3.35 5.70 -15.43
N LEU A 44 3.21 5.03 -16.57
CA LEU A 44 3.78 5.47 -17.84
C LEU A 44 3.23 6.84 -18.27
N TYR A 45 1.94 7.08 -18.06
CA TYR A 45 1.29 8.35 -18.40
C TYR A 45 1.76 9.50 -17.49
N LEU A 46 1.90 9.25 -16.19
CA LEU A 46 2.20 10.30 -15.20
C LEU A 46 3.69 10.53 -14.95
N ALA A 47 4.50 9.53 -15.25
CA ALA A 47 5.94 9.54 -15.11
C ALA A 47 6.57 9.20 -16.47
N PRO A 48 6.43 10.08 -17.48
CA PRO A 48 6.94 9.83 -18.82
C PRO A 48 8.47 9.64 -18.80
N GLY A 49 8.95 8.71 -19.62
CA GLY A 49 10.35 8.25 -19.60
C GLY A 49 10.63 7.12 -18.60
N SER A 50 9.62 6.70 -17.83
CA SER A 50 9.75 5.50 -16.99
C SER A 50 9.63 4.20 -17.79
N HIS A 51 10.32 3.17 -17.32
CA HIS A 51 10.11 1.78 -17.69
C HIS A 51 9.56 1.02 -16.49
N VAL A 52 8.41 0.37 -16.65
CA VAL A 52 7.75 -0.34 -15.54
C VAL A 52 8.14 -1.81 -15.56
N MET A 53 8.73 -2.28 -14.48
CA MET A 53 9.08 -3.68 -14.27
C MET A 53 8.14 -4.28 -13.23
N ARG A 54 7.40 -5.34 -13.59
CA ARG A 54 6.56 -6.07 -12.63
C ARG A 54 7.39 -7.13 -11.91
N THR A 55 7.22 -7.25 -10.59
CA THR A 55 7.92 -8.25 -9.77
C THR A 55 7.03 -8.76 -8.66
N ASP A 56 7.09 -10.05 -8.35
CA ASP A 56 6.34 -10.70 -7.25
C ASP A 56 7.19 -10.96 -6.00
N VAL A 57 8.47 -10.62 -6.07
CA VAL A 57 9.43 -10.63 -4.97
C VAL A 57 10.16 -9.30 -4.90
N GLN A 58 10.62 -8.91 -3.71
CA GLN A 58 11.45 -7.72 -3.57
C GLN A 58 12.77 -7.91 -4.35
N PRO A 59 13.07 -7.07 -5.35
CA PRO A 59 14.33 -7.15 -6.08
C PRO A 59 15.49 -6.60 -5.24
N SER A 60 16.72 -6.70 -5.72
CA SER A 60 17.90 -6.22 -4.98
C SER A 60 17.91 -4.69 -4.75
N LEU A 61 17.16 -3.92 -5.54
CA LEU A 61 17.09 -2.44 -5.49
C LEU A 61 18.45 -1.73 -5.53
N THR A 62 19.46 -2.39 -6.11
CA THR A 62 20.82 -1.88 -6.26
C THR A 62 21.05 -1.19 -7.61
N ASP A 63 20.13 -1.34 -8.55
CA ASP A 63 20.24 -0.74 -9.87
C ASP A 63 20.05 0.79 -9.78
N PRO A 64 21.04 1.60 -10.19
CA PRO A 64 20.93 3.05 -10.16
C PRO A 64 19.82 3.61 -11.07
N MET A 65 19.37 2.85 -12.07
CA MET A 65 18.23 3.22 -12.94
C MET A 65 16.90 3.08 -12.23
N THR A 66 16.80 2.19 -11.23
CA THR A 66 15.59 2.07 -10.41
C THR A 66 15.42 3.33 -9.57
N LYS A 67 14.39 4.11 -9.86
CA LYS A 67 14.02 5.32 -9.09
C LYS A 67 12.70 5.17 -8.36
N GLY A 68 11.85 4.25 -8.78
CA GLY A 68 10.56 3.98 -8.14
C GLY A 68 10.41 2.54 -7.66
N PHE A 69 9.86 2.37 -6.46
CA PHE A 69 9.33 1.09 -6.00
C PHE A 69 7.89 1.30 -5.55
N VAL A 70 6.92 0.72 -6.24
CA VAL A 70 5.48 0.90 -5.98
C VAL A 70 4.90 -0.38 -5.42
N ILE A 71 4.34 -0.31 -4.22
CA ILE A 71 3.64 -1.40 -3.55
C ILE A 71 2.14 -1.05 -3.46
N PRO A 72 1.28 -1.65 -4.29
CA PRO A 72 -0.16 -1.51 -4.18
C PRO A 72 -0.69 -2.32 -2.99
N GLY A 73 -1.61 -1.72 -2.24
CA GLY A 73 -2.36 -2.37 -1.18
C GLY A 73 -3.55 -3.14 -1.76
N ASN A 74 -3.64 -4.42 -1.39
CA ASN A 74 -4.75 -5.32 -1.73
C ASN A 74 -5.32 -5.92 -0.44
N LYS A 75 -6.54 -6.48 -0.48
CA LYS A 75 -7.03 -7.36 0.60
C LYS A 75 -6.05 -8.53 0.72
N GLY A 76 -5.26 -8.58 1.79
CA GLY A 76 -4.16 -9.55 1.95
C GLY A 76 -2.76 -9.02 1.59
N SER A 77 -2.62 -7.71 1.37
CA SER A 77 -1.37 -6.94 1.22
C SER A 77 -0.08 -7.74 1.31
N TYR A 78 0.32 -8.28 0.16
CA TYR A 78 1.16 -9.48 0.05
C TYR A 78 2.65 -9.28 0.37
N TYR A 79 3.11 -8.05 0.62
CA TYR A 79 4.37 -7.90 1.35
C TYR A 79 4.31 -8.50 2.75
N VAL A 80 3.11 -8.77 3.28
CA VAL A 80 2.92 -9.60 4.48
C VAL A 80 3.25 -11.07 4.17
N THR A 81 2.89 -11.58 2.99
CA THR A 81 3.23 -12.94 2.53
C THR A 81 4.73 -13.13 2.36
N GLU A 82 5.39 -12.18 1.70
CA GLU A 82 6.86 -12.15 1.64
C GLU A 82 7.50 -11.78 2.99
N GLY A 83 6.70 -11.23 3.91
CA GLY A 83 7.14 -10.80 5.24
C GLY A 83 8.09 -9.62 5.20
N ILE A 84 8.02 -8.72 4.20
CA ILE A 84 8.94 -7.57 4.05
C ILE A 84 9.03 -6.75 5.34
N ALA A 85 7.90 -6.46 5.98
CA ALA A 85 7.87 -5.72 7.23
C ALA A 85 8.50 -6.47 8.41
N ALA A 86 8.39 -7.80 8.43
CA ALA A 86 8.92 -8.67 9.49
C ALA A 86 10.37 -9.10 9.24
N ASN A 87 10.89 -8.91 8.03
CA ASN A 87 12.25 -9.27 7.63
C ASN A 87 13.14 -8.02 7.67
N PRO A 88 14.06 -7.90 8.65
CA PRO A 88 14.89 -6.70 8.81
C PRO A 88 15.78 -6.39 7.61
N ALA A 89 16.27 -7.41 6.90
CA ALA A 89 17.12 -7.22 5.73
C ALA A 89 16.33 -6.62 4.55
N LYS A 90 15.10 -7.10 4.34
CA LYS A 90 14.19 -6.61 3.30
C LYS A 90 13.73 -5.16 3.57
N ALA A 91 13.32 -4.88 4.80
CA ALA A 91 13.00 -3.52 5.23
C ALA A 91 14.21 -2.57 5.13
N ALA A 92 15.41 -3.04 5.51
CA ALA A 92 16.64 -2.27 5.37
C ALA A 92 17.00 -1.99 3.90
N ALA A 93 16.78 -2.95 2.99
CA ALA A 93 16.99 -2.74 1.57
C ALA A 93 16.07 -1.65 1.01
N LEU A 94 14.78 -1.65 1.38
CA LEU A 94 13.86 -0.55 1.03
C LEU A 94 14.31 0.79 1.63
N LYS A 95 14.73 0.79 2.90
CA LYS A 95 15.26 1.99 3.56
C LYS A 95 16.47 2.55 2.82
N ASN A 96 17.42 1.70 2.46
CA ASN A 96 18.64 2.08 1.75
C ASN A 96 18.34 2.61 0.35
N PHE A 97 17.42 1.97 -0.37
CA PHE A 97 16.92 2.44 -1.66
C PHE A 97 16.36 3.87 -1.57
N VAL A 98 15.51 4.14 -0.57
CA VAL A 98 14.95 5.47 -0.36
C VAL A 98 16.04 6.47 0.03
N MET A 99 16.93 6.11 0.98
CA MET A 99 18.05 6.95 1.41
C MET A 99 18.97 7.36 0.23
N ALA A 100 19.12 6.48 -0.76
CA ALA A 100 19.91 6.70 -1.97
C ALA A 100 19.25 7.64 -3.00
N GLY A 101 17.98 7.98 -2.83
CA GLY A 101 17.23 8.87 -3.74
C GLY A 101 15.98 8.25 -4.36
N GLY A 102 15.66 6.99 -4.02
CA GLY A 102 14.46 6.32 -4.54
C GLY A 102 13.15 6.85 -3.95
N ALA A 103 12.07 6.70 -4.71
CA ALA A 103 10.70 6.88 -4.23
C ALA A 103 10.08 5.51 -3.90
N LEU A 104 9.76 5.28 -2.63
CA LEU A 104 8.94 4.14 -2.21
C LEU A 104 7.48 4.59 -2.11
N VAL A 105 6.62 4.09 -2.99
CA VAL A 105 5.19 4.45 -3.00
C VAL A 105 4.37 3.29 -2.45
N LEU A 106 3.70 3.53 -1.33
CA LEU A 106 2.79 2.61 -0.65
C LEU A 106 1.35 3.07 -0.92
N ALA A 107 0.63 2.36 -1.78
CA ALA A 107 -0.62 2.88 -2.30
C ALA A 107 -1.84 2.03 -1.91
N GLY A 108 -2.64 2.55 -0.99
CA GLY A 108 -3.86 1.98 -0.45
C GLY A 108 -3.61 1.36 0.93
N GLY A 109 -4.01 0.10 1.07
CA GLY A 109 -3.78 -0.69 2.27
C GLY A 109 -4.88 -0.60 3.32
N ALA A 110 -6.06 -0.07 2.96
CA ALA A 110 -7.21 -0.10 3.85
C ALA A 110 -7.62 -1.55 4.16
N VAL A 111 -7.74 -1.87 5.45
CA VAL A 111 -8.35 -3.11 5.94
C VAL A 111 -9.30 -2.77 7.08
N PRO A 112 -10.33 -3.61 7.36
CA PRO A 112 -11.20 -3.40 8.51
C PRO A 112 -10.38 -3.20 9.80
N GLY A 113 -10.51 -2.02 10.42
CA GLY A 113 -9.80 -1.70 11.67
C GLY A 113 -8.32 -1.36 11.53
N GLY A 114 -7.77 -1.16 10.33
CA GLY A 114 -6.34 -0.85 10.20
C GLY A 114 -5.88 -0.39 8.82
N ASN A 115 -4.58 -0.14 8.71
CA ASN A 115 -3.90 0.00 7.43
C ASN A 115 -2.75 -1.00 7.38
N THR A 116 -2.69 -1.78 6.30
CA THR A 116 -1.73 -2.87 6.18
C THR A 116 -0.29 -2.36 6.17
N PHE A 117 -0.03 -1.12 5.75
CA PHE A 117 1.32 -0.58 5.59
C PHE A 117 1.93 -0.07 6.89
N LEU A 118 1.16 0.07 7.98
CA LEU A 118 1.68 0.55 9.26
C LEU A 118 2.88 -0.25 9.80
N PRO A 119 2.90 -1.60 9.74
CA PRO A 119 4.08 -2.38 10.13
C PRO A 119 5.30 -2.09 9.25
N LEU A 120 5.11 -1.94 7.93
CA LEU A 120 6.21 -1.64 7.00
C LEU A 120 6.76 -0.23 7.22
N LEU A 121 5.86 0.75 7.40
CA LEU A 121 6.24 2.11 7.78
C LEU A 121 7.04 2.07 9.08
N THR A 122 6.54 1.39 10.11
CA THR A 122 7.24 1.24 11.40
C THR A 122 8.63 0.64 11.23
N ALA A 123 8.80 -0.38 10.37
CA ALA A 123 10.08 -1.00 10.10
C ALA A 123 11.08 -0.08 9.37
N ILE A 124 10.61 0.84 8.52
CA ILE A 124 11.48 1.70 7.69
C ILE A 124 11.73 3.07 8.35
N VAL A 125 10.66 3.79 8.73
CA VAL A 125 10.72 5.13 9.33
C VAL A 125 10.82 5.10 10.85
N GLY A 126 10.51 3.98 11.49
CA GLY A 126 10.46 3.87 12.95
C GLY A 126 9.04 3.97 13.50
N ALA A 127 8.88 3.60 14.77
CA ALA A 127 7.57 3.62 15.43
C ALA A 127 7.06 5.05 15.63
N ASP A 128 5.81 5.27 15.23
CA ASP A 128 5.05 6.48 15.53
C ASP A 128 3.82 6.06 16.36
N PRO A 129 3.83 6.26 17.69
CA PRO A 129 2.77 5.78 18.58
C PRO A 129 1.41 6.45 18.33
N LYS A 130 1.39 7.57 17.58
CA LYS A 130 0.15 8.25 17.20
C LYS A 130 -0.31 7.88 15.80
N CYS A 131 0.51 7.18 15.02
CA CYS A 131 0.20 6.81 13.65
C CYS A 131 -0.89 5.74 13.59
N GLN A 132 -2.12 6.19 13.38
CA GLN A 132 -3.32 5.38 13.40
C GLN A 132 -4.05 5.46 12.06
N ALA A 133 -4.55 4.31 11.61
CA ALA A 133 -5.43 4.24 10.47
C ALA A 133 -6.84 4.68 10.85
N LEU A 134 -7.43 5.52 10.02
CA LEU A 134 -8.78 6.05 10.16
C LEU A 134 -9.58 5.71 8.90
N SER A 135 -10.82 5.28 9.09
CA SER A 135 -11.76 5.05 7.98
C SER A 135 -12.41 6.37 7.57
N ILE A 136 -12.54 6.58 6.26
CA ILE A 136 -13.33 7.70 5.72
C ILE A 136 -14.76 7.19 5.50
N THR A 137 -15.69 7.64 6.34
CA THR A 137 -17.10 7.20 6.33
C THR A 137 -18.04 8.20 5.65
N THR A 138 -17.57 9.42 5.41
CA THR A 138 -18.32 10.49 4.75
C THR A 138 -17.44 11.18 3.71
N ASP A 139 -18.06 11.99 2.85
CA ASP A 139 -17.32 12.83 1.92
C ASP A 139 -16.44 13.83 2.70
N VAL A 140 -15.15 13.85 2.38
CA VAL A 140 -14.20 14.81 2.97
C VAL A 140 -13.52 15.63 1.88
N LEU A 141 -13.36 16.93 2.13
CA LEU A 141 -12.61 17.82 1.27
C LEU A 141 -11.19 17.98 1.83
N VAL A 142 -10.21 17.42 1.14
CA VAL A 142 -8.80 17.47 1.55
C VAL A 142 -8.07 18.60 0.82
N GLN A 143 -7.09 19.19 1.49
CA GLN A 143 -6.29 20.30 0.98
C GLN A 143 -4.87 19.83 0.66
N ASN A 144 -4.33 20.27 -0.47
CA ASN A 144 -2.91 20.10 -0.80
C ASN A 144 -2.08 20.96 0.16
N ARG A 145 -1.21 20.31 0.93
CA ARG A 145 -0.30 20.95 1.90
C ARG A 145 1.10 21.20 1.33
N MET A 146 1.42 20.63 0.18
CA MET A 146 2.70 20.76 -0.52
C MET A 146 2.58 21.62 -1.78
N ALA A 147 1.61 22.54 -1.81
CA ALA A 147 1.32 23.39 -2.97
C ALA A 147 2.46 24.35 -3.36
N SER A 148 3.47 24.51 -2.52
CA SER A 148 4.67 25.31 -2.78
C SER A 148 5.90 24.48 -3.18
N GLU A 149 5.76 23.16 -3.33
CA GLU A 149 6.91 22.24 -3.43
C GLU A 149 6.95 21.51 -4.78
N GLY A 150 7.89 21.92 -5.64
CA GLY A 150 8.28 21.19 -6.83
C GLY A 150 7.09 20.68 -7.67
N LEU A 151 7.05 19.37 -7.91
CA LEU A 151 5.98 18.74 -8.69
C LEU A 151 4.65 18.64 -7.93
N PHE A 152 4.67 18.68 -6.59
CA PHE A 152 3.46 18.67 -5.76
C PHE A 152 2.67 19.99 -5.85
N ALA A 153 3.31 21.08 -6.27
CA ALA A 153 2.66 22.35 -6.59
C ALA A 153 1.69 22.27 -7.78
N LYS A 154 1.86 21.28 -8.66
CA LYS A 154 1.00 21.07 -9.83
C LYS A 154 -0.28 20.30 -9.51
N LEU A 155 -0.36 19.71 -8.32
CA LEU A 155 -1.54 18.96 -7.88
C LEU A 155 -2.71 19.90 -7.60
N ALA A 156 -3.93 19.38 -7.72
CA ALA A 156 -5.13 20.14 -7.39
C ALA A 156 -5.07 20.71 -5.96
N PRO A 157 -5.45 21.99 -5.74
CA PRO A 157 -5.36 22.58 -4.41
C PRO A 157 -6.30 21.92 -3.39
N LYS A 158 -7.41 21.34 -3.87
CA LYS A 158 -8.38 20.59 -3.07
C LYS A 158 -8.86 19.37 -3.84
N LEU A 159 -9.12 18.29 -3.12
CA LEU A 159 -9.72 17.07 -3.66
C LEU A 159 -10.91 16.66 -2.80
N LYS A 160 -11.96 16.16 -3.44
CA LYS A 160 -13.06 15.52 -2.75
C LYS A 160 -12.78 14.02 -2.66
N VAL A 161 -12.69 13.50 -1.44
CA VAL A 161 -12.50 12.07 -1.17
C VAL A 161 -13.84 11.51 -0.73
N LYS A 162 -14.31 10.48 -1.42
CA LYS A 162 -15.53 9.76 -1.09
C LYS A 162 -15.22 8.59 -0.15
N PRO A 163 -16.17 8.18 0.70
CA PRO A 163 -16.01 6.98 1.50
C PRO A 163 -15.97 5.73 0.60
N GLY A 164 -15.26 4.69 1.04
CA GLY A 164 -15.14 3.43 0.31
C GLY A 164 -14.35 2.39 1.11
N SER A 165 -14.53 1.10 0.81
CA SER A 165 -13.83 0.01 1.51
C SER A 165 -12.31 0.06 1.35
N ASP A 166 -11.84 0.70 0.28
CA ASP A 166 -10.43 0.76 -0.11
C ASP A 166 -9.82 2.14 0.17
N VAL A 167 -10.54 2.99 0.90
CA VAL A 167 -10.15 4.35 1.25
C VAL A 167 -9.79 4.41 2.72
N SER A 168 -8.53 4.70 3.01
CA SER A 168 -8.03 4.91 4.36
C SER A 168 -7.38 6.28 4.50
N ALA A 169 -7.32 6.76 5.73
CA ALA A 169 -6.56 7.93 6.12
C ALA A 169 -5.59 7.55 7.25
N LEU A 170 -4.52 8.30 7.40
CA LEU A 170 -3.59 8.18 8.51
C LEU A 170 -3.58 9.48 9.31
N TRP A 171 -3.68 9.34 10.63
CA TRP A 171 -3.29 10.40 11.55
C TRP A 171 -1.95 9.99 12.14
N CYS A 172 -0.85 10.66 11.77
CA CYS A 172 0.50 10.37 12.25
C CYS A 172 1.14 11.66 12.77
N GLN A 173 2.05 11.54 13.74
CA GLN A 173 2.82 12.68 14.25
C GLN A 173 4.05 12.96 13.38
N THR A 174 4.56 11.92 12.74
CA THR A 174 5.67 11.96 11.78
C THR A 174 5.15 12.05 10.36
N GLY A 175 6.02 12.48 9.45
CA GLY A 175 5.70 12.63 8.04
C GLY A 175 5.07 13.98 7.73
N ARG A 176 5.08 14.33 6.45
CA ARG A 176 4.59 15.59 5.91
C ARG A 176 3.32 15.29 5.11
N PRO A 177 2.14 15.74 5.57
CA PRO A 177 0.91 15.54 4.82
C PRO A 177 1.04 16.14 3.42
N ILE A 178 0.63 15.39 2.40
CA ILE A 178 0.50 15.89 1.02
C ILE A 178 -0.94 16.39 0.85
N TYR A 179 -1.89 15.53 1.17
CA TYR A 179 -3.31 15.88 1.25
C TYR A 179 -3.84 15.56 2.65
N SER A 180 -4.45 16.55 3.29
CA SER A 180 -5.04 16.38 4.62
C SER A 180 -6.28 17.25 4.84
N TYR A 181 -7.05 16.87 5.84
CA TYR A 181 -8.15 17.65 6.41
C TYR A 181 -8.03 17.66 7.94
N PHE A 182 -8.78 18.55 8.59
CA PHE A 182 -8.92 18.52 10.04
C PHE A 182 -10.23 17.83 10.39
N ASN A 183 -10.17 16.79 11.22
CA ASN A 183 -11.38 16.11 11.71
C ASN A 183 -12.06 16.95 12.83
N PRO A 184 -13.25 16.57 13.32
CA PRO A 184 -13.93 17.28 14.42
C PRO A 184 -13.09 17.39 15.71
N ALA A 185 -12.17 16.44 15.93
CA ALA A 185 -11.22 16.47 17.04
C ALA A 185 -9.99 17.38 16.79
N LYS A 186 -10.01 18.19 15.72
CA LYS A 186 -8.91 19.08 15.29
C LYS A 186 -7.59 18.34 15.00
N GLN A 187 -7.65 17.05 14.73
CA GLN A 187 -6.49 16.27 14.31
C GLN A 187 -6.29 16.44 12.81
N GLN A 188 -5.03 16.65 12.38
CA GLN A 188 -4.68 16.70 10.98
C GLN A 188 -4.60 15.28 10.41
N VAL A 189 -5.65 14.87 9.71
CA VAL A 189 -5.80 13.55 9.12
C VAL A 189 -5.37 13.60 7.65
N SER A 190 -4.45 12.72 7.28
CA SER A 190 -3.82 12.69 5.95
C SER A 190 -4.40 11.57 5.10
N VAL A 191 -4.72 11.86 3.85
CA VAL A 191 -5.06 10.83 2.83
C VAL A 191 -3.89 10.56 1.89
N ALA A 192 -2.83 11.36 1.99
CA ALA A 192 -1.52 11.09 1.42
C ALA A 192 -0.46 11.78 2.30
N ILE A 193 0.65 11.12 2.58
CA ILE A 193 1.71 11.60 3.47
C ILE A 193 3.08 11.14 2.97
N ALA A 194 4.10 11.99 3.12
CA ALA A 194 5.47 11.72 2.71
C ALA A 194 6.43 11.70 3.90
N TRP A 195 7.40 10.78 3.91
CA TRP A 195 8.52 10.80 4.83
C TRP A 195 9.81 10.93 4.04
N GLN A 196 10.49 12.07 4.19
CA GLN A 196 11.81 12.28 3.60
C GLN A 196 12.84 11.43 4.35
N LEU A 197 13.62 10.64 3.60
CA LEU A 197 14.72 9.82 4.13
C LEU A 197 15.92 9.96 3.21
N GLY A 198 16.98 10.60 3.71
CA GLY A 198 18.16 10.89 2.90
C GLY A 198 17.78 11.72 1.66
N LYS A 199 18.14 11.22 0.48
CA LYS A 199 17.87 11.89 -0.80
C LYS A 199 16.49 11.58 -1.39
N GLY A 200 15.82 10.55 -0.90
CA GLY A 200 14.52 10.09 -1.39
C GLY A 200 13.41 10.26 -0.35
N ALA A 201 12.26 9.66 -0.64
CA ALA A 201 11.13 9.69 0.27
C ALA A 201 10.23 8.45 0.13
N ILE A 202 9.55 8.13 1.23
CA ILE A 202 8.42 7.21 1.26
C ILE A 202 7.15 8.02 1.08
N TYR A 203 6.26 7.57 0.22
CA TYR A 203 4.96 8.17 -0.04
C TYR A 203 3.88 7.15 0.27
N TRP A 204 3.05 7.42 1.26
CA TRP A 204 1.82 6.66 1.47
C TRP A 204 0.63 7.40 0.86
N ILE A 205 -0.22 6.67 0.16
CA ILE A 205 -1.38 7.19 -0.56
C ILE A 205 -2.59 6.34 -0.15
N GLY A 206 -3.56 6.90 0.56
CA GLY A 206 -4.55 6.13 1.32
C GLY A 206 -5.69 5.48 0.54
N SER A 207 -5.88 5.87 -0.71
CA SER A 207 -6.90 5.29 -1.59
C SER A 207 -6.28 4.23 -2.50
N GLY A 208 -6.90 3.05 -2.54
CA GLY A 208 -6.63 2.05 -3.56
C GLY A 208 -7.06 2.52 -4.96
N PHE A 209 -6.38 2.06 -5.99
CA PHE A 209 -6.63 2.44 -7.40
C PHE A 209 -7.93 1.89 -8.01
N ALA A 210 -8.91 1.53 -7.18
CA ALA A 210 -10.21 1.11 -7.65
C ALA A 210 -11.08 2.35 -7.93
N VAL A 211 -11.34 2.58 -9.21
CA VAL A 211 -12.24 3.56 -9.86
C VAL A 211 -13.50 4.00 -9.06
N PRO A 212 -14.04 5.23 -9.30
CA PRO A 212 -13.76 6.12 -10.44
C PRO A 212 -13.19 7.51 -10.11
N HIS A 213 -12.58 7.73 -8.94
CA HIS A 213 -12.08 9.07 -8.55
C HIS A 213 -10.57 9.12 -8.31
N LEU A 214 -9.82 8.59 -9.26
CA LEU A 214 -8.37 8.34 -9.16
C LEU A 214 -7.47 9.56 -9.39
N LYS A 215 -7.98 10.59 -10.07
CA LYS A 215 -7.16 11.68 -10.62
C LYS A 215 -6.15 12.26 -9.64
N GLY A 216 -6.58 12.59 -8.41
CA GLY A 216 -5.69 13.21 -7.43
C GLY A 216 -4.64 12.28 -6.82
N TYR A 217 -4.91 10.97 -6.78
CA TYR A 217 -4.04 9.98 -6.15
C TYR A 217 -2.96 9.47 -7.12
N GLU A 218 -3.33 9.29 -8.38
CA GLU A 218 -2.37 8.96 -9.44
C GLU A 218 -1.40 10.13 -9.63
N GLU A 219 -1.88 11.38 -9.66
CA GLU A 219 -1.03 12.57 -9.75
C GLU A 219 0.01 12.67 -8.61
N VAL A 220 -0.34 12.25 -7.38
CA VAL A 220 0.62 12.18 -6.25
C VAL A 220 1.71 11.14 -6.51
N MET A 221 1.34 9.95 -7.03
CA MET A 221 2.32 8.94 -7.42
C MET A 221 3.25 9.46 -8.52
N GLY A 222 2.69 10.07 -9.58
CA GLY A 222 3.47 10.66 -10.66
C GLY A 222 4.46 11.70 -10.15
N ALA A 223 4.01 12.62 -9.29
CA ALA A 223 4.86 13.62 -8.66
C ALA A 223 5.97 12.97 -7.80
N ALA A 224 5.66 11.93 -7.04
CA ALA A 224 6.64 11.19 -6.25
C ALA A 224 7.73 10.54 -7.11
N LEU A 225 7.33 9.81 -8.17
CA LEU A 225 8.24 9.11 -9.08
C LEU A 225 9.14 10.09 -9.84
N LEU A 226 8.55 11.14 -10.40
CA LEU A 226 9.30 12.17 -11.13
C LEU A 226 10.23 12.97 -10.21
N THR A 227 9.87 13.17 -8.93
CA THR A 227 10.77 13.80 -7.96
C THR A 227 12.01 12.95 -7.72
N ALA A 228 11.87 11.62 -7.62
CA ALA A 228 13.01 10.72 -7.51
C ALA A 228 13.84 10.64 -8.81
N ALA A 229 13.19 10.66 -9.98
CA ALA A 229 13.86 10.67 -11.27
C ALA A 229 14.67 11.95 -11.53
N ALA A 230 14.19 13.10 -11.02
CA ALA A 230 14.86 14.39 -11.15
C ALA A 230 16.08 14.56 -10.22
N ALA A 231 16.32 13.62 -9.29
CA ALA A 231 17.52 13.64 -8.48
C ALA A 231 18.75 13.45 -9.39
N PRO A 232 19.82 14.26 -9.23
CA PRO A 232 21.00 14.13 -10.08
C PRO A 232 21.53 12.70 -9.97
N VAL A 233 21.60 12.01 -11.12
CA VAL A 233 22.31 10.73 -11.23
C VAL A 233 23.71 11.00 -10.72
N PRO A 234 24.23 10.24 -9.73
CA PRO A 234 25.62 10.41 -9.34
C PRO A 234 26.45 10.17 -10.60
N THR A 235 27.07 11.23 -11.13
CA THR A 235 28.13 11.08 -12.12
C THR A 235 29.12 10.08 -11.53
N PRO A 236 29.45 8.98 -12.26
CA PRO A 236 30.43 8.05 -11.75
C PRO A 236 31.65 8.86 -11.36
N SER A 237 32.06 8.75 -10.09
CA SER A 237 33.27 9.41 -9.63
C SER A 237 34.38 9.01 -10.61
N PRO A 238 35.12 9.96 -11.20
CA PRO A 238 36.19 9.60 -12.13
C PRO A 238 37.07 8.56 -11.45
N ALA A 239 37.32 7.46 -12.17
CA ALA A 239 38.16 6.37 -11.68
C ALA A 239 39.44 7.00 -11.10
N PRO A 240 39.88 6.59 -9.90
CA PRO A 240 41.08 7.15 -9.30
C PRO A 240 42.20 7.07 -10.33
N LYS A 241 42.77 8.23 -10.68
CA LYS A 241 43.88 8.34 -11.61
C LYS A 241 44.95 7.32 -11.16
N PRO A 242 45.44 6.43 -12.04
CA PRO A 242 46.42 5.44 -11.66
C PRO A 242 47.56 6.14 -10.94
N SER A 243 47.84 5.70 -9.70
CA SER A 243 48.95 6.20 -8.91
C SER A 243 50.22 6.08 -9.75
N PRO A 244 51.10 7.11 -9.77
CA PRO A 244 52.39 6.97 -10.44
C PRO A 244 53.11 5.73 -9.92
N SER A 245 53.66 4.96 -10.87
CA SER A 245 54.45 3.76 -10.59
C SER A 245 55.53 4.09 -9.54
N PRO A 246 55.71 3.27 -8.49
CA PRO A 246 56.74 3.52 -7.50
C PRO A 246 58.12 3.53 -8.18
N SER A 247 58.87 4.59 -7.93
CA SER A 247 60.28 4.71 -8.33
C SER A 247 61.08 3.53 -7.76
N PRO A 248 62.04 2.94 -8.51
CA PRO A 248 62.83 1.82 -8.02
C PRO A 248 63.56 2.20 -6.72
N SER A 249 63.37 1.36 -5.71
CA SER A 249 64.03 1.47 -4.40
C SER A 249 65.55 1.26 -4.55
N PRO A 250 66.40 2.06 -3.88
CA PRO A 250 67.84 1.87 -3.90
C PRO A 250 68.25 0.52 -3.27
N SER A 251 69.29 -0.07 -3.87
CA SER A 251 69.86 -1.38 -3.51
C SER A 251 70.28 -1.45 -2.03
N PRO A 252 69.92 -2.52 -1.29
CA PRO A 252 70.30 -2.67 0.11
C PRO A 252 71.81 -2.89 0.27
N LYS A 253 72.41 -2.16 1.22
CA LYS A 253 73.81 -2.28 1.64
C LYS A 253 74.04 -3.61 2.39
N PRO A 254 75.19 -4.29 2.22
CA PRO A 254 75.47 -5.56 2.89
C PRO A 254 75.46 -5.42 4.42
N SER A 255 74.72 -6.30 5.09
CA SER A 255 74.69 -6.43 6.55
C SER A 255 75.94 -7.15 7.07
N PRO A 256 76.56 -6.71 8.18
CA PRO A 256 77.68 -7.40 8.81
C PRO A 256 77.27 -8.73 9.47
N SER A 257 78.28 -9.60 9.59
CA SER A 257 78.26 -11.00 10.06
C SER A 257 77.61 -11.20 11.45
N PRO A 258 76.91 -12.33 11.69
CA PRO A 258 76.33 -12.64 13.00
C PRO A 258 77.40 -12.99 14.05
N SER A 259 77.18 -12.52 15.27
CA SER A 259 77.93 -12.83 16.50
C SER A 259 77.31 -14.05 17.21
N PRO A 260 78.08 -14.87 17.95
CA PRO A 260 77.64 -16.20 18.40
C PRO A 260 76.56 -16.18 19.50
N SER A 261 75.74 -17.23 19.46
CA SER A 261 74.59 -17.52 20.31
C SER A 261 74.93 -17.65 21.81
N PRO A 262 74.15 -17.04 22.72
CA PRO A 262 74.15 -17.44 24.13
C PRO A 262 73.38 -18.75 24.34
N SER A 263 73.84 -19.51 25.35
CA SER A 263 73.39 -20.84 25.77
C SER A 263 71.96 -20.83 26.35
N PRO A 264 71.14 -21.88 26.14
CA PRO A 264 69.79 -21.95 26.69
C PRO A 264 69.80 -22.19 28.21
N SER A 265 68.92 -21.46 28.90
CA SER A 265 68.59 -21.57 30.33
C SER A 265 67.62 -22.74 30.58
N PRO A 266 67.65 -23.43 31.74
CA PRO A 266 66.89 -24.65 31.98
C PRO A 266 65.37 -24.44 32.06
N SER A 267 64.66 -25.46 31.57
CA SER A 267 63.22 -25.57 31.40
C SER A 267 62.42 -25.55 32.72
N PRO A 268 61.32 -24.79 32.82
CA PRO A 268 60.38 -24.91 33.94
C PRO A 268 59.54 -26.20 33.87
N LYS A 269 59.34 -26.77 35.06
CA LYS A 269 58.64 -28.03 35.36
C LYS A 269 57.17 -28.02 34.85
N PRO A 270 56.67 -29.11 34.22
CA PRO A 270 55.28 -29.17 33.75
C PRO A 270 54.27 -29.14 34.91
N SER A 271 53.23 -28.32 34.73
CA SER A 271 52.00 -28.31 35.55
C SER A 271 51.16 -29.57 35.29
N PRO A 272 50.43 -30.12 36.28
CA PRO A 272 49.64 -31.33 36.12
C PRO A 272 48.48 -31.19 35.11
N SER A 273 48.28 -32.28 34.38
CA SER A 273 47.27 -32.48 33.32
C SER A 273 45.84 -32.24 33.82
N PRO A 274 44.99 -31.50 33.10
CA PRO A 274 43.55 -31.53 33.33
C PRO A 274 42.99 -32.92 32.96
N SER A 275 41.98 -33.33 33.72
CA SER A 275 41.22 -34.58 33.60
C SER A 275 40.58 -34.72 32.21
N PRO A 276 40.49 -35.94 31.64
CA PRO A 276 39.86 -36.15 30.34
C PRO A 276 38.37 -35.81 30.36
N SER A 277 37.97 -34.96 29.42
CA SER A 277 36.56 -34.69 29.10
C SER A 277 35.88 -35.96 28.59
N PRO A 278 34.61 -36.23 28.96
CA PRO A 278 33.88 -37.40 28.49
C PRO A 278 33.75 -37.41 26.96
N SER A 279 33.92 -38.61 26.40
CA SER A 279 33.86 -38.92 24.98
C SER A 279 32.52 -38.48 24.36
N PRO A 280 32.51 -37.82 23.19
CA PRO A 280 31.28 -37.54 22.49
C PRO A 280 30.60 -38.84 22.06
N SER A 281 29.28 -38.90 22.28
CA SER A 281 28.39 -39.96 21.80
C SER A 281 28.53 -40.08 20.27
N PRO A 282 28.54 -41.31 19.70
CA PRO A 282 28.68 -41.49 18.27
C PRO A 282 27.54 -40.81 17.51
N SER A 283 27.92 -40.00 16.52
CA SER A 283 27.01 -39.40 15.55
C SER A 283 26.19 -40.49 14.86
N PRO A 284 24.87 -40.33 14.69
CA PRO A 284 24.08 -41.26 13.91
C PRO A 284 24.62 -41.33 12.48
N SER A 285 24.73 -42.55 11.97
CA SER A 285 25.17 -42.88 10.62
C SER A 285 24.39 -42.07 9.58
N PRO A 286 25.04 -41.52 8.54
CA PRO A 286 24.33 -40.89 7.43
C PRO A 286 23.33 -41.87 6.83
N SER A 287 22.10 -41.39 6.64
CA SER A 287 21.06 -42.10 5.91
C SER A 287 21.56 -42.38 4.49
N PRO A 288 21.30 -43.58 3.92
CA PRO A 288 21.76 -43.92 2.58
C PRO A 288 21.24 -42.90 1.56
N SER A 289 22.14 -42.47 0.67
CA SER A 289 21.81 -41.64 -0.48
C SER A 289 20.64 -42.25 -1.25
N PRO A 290 19.59 -41.48 -1.60
CA PRO A 290 18.54 -41.98 -2.47
C PRO A 290 19.17 -42.45 -3.79
N SER A 291 18.78 -43.65 -4.21
CA SER A 291 19.14 -44.25 -5.49
C SER A 291 18.81 -43.28 -6.63
N PRO A 292 19.67 -43.14 -7.67
CA PRO A 292 19.35 -42.32 -8.82
C PRO A 292 18.02 -42.78 -9.42
N SER A 293 17.10 -41.83 -9.57
CA SER A 293 15.84 -42.05 -10.29
C SER A 293 16.16 -42.51 -11.72
N PRO A 294 15.48 -43.55 -12.23
CA PRO A 294 15.74 -44.04 -13.59
C PRO A 294 15.54 -42.91 -14.60
N SER A 295 16.50 -42.82 -15.54
CA SER A 295 16.44 -41.90 -16.68
C SER A 295 15.10 -42.03 -17.38
N PRO A 296 14.41 -40.92 -17.72
CA PRO A 296 13.19 -40.99 -18.49
C PRO A 296 13.47 -41.69 -19.82
N SER A 297 12.64 -42.69 -20.13
CA SER A 297 12.62 -43.37 -21.42
C SER A 297 12.44 -42.33 -22.54
N PRO A 298 13.14 -42.44 -23.68
CA PRO A 298 12.96 -41.53 -24.80
C PRO A 298 11.50 -41.48 -25.22
N SER A 299 11.00 -40.24 -25.36
CA SER A 299 9.66 -39.96 -25.87
C SER A 299 9.48 -40.66 -27.23
N PRO A 300 8.37 -41.37 -27.47
CA PRO A 300 8.09 -41.94 -28.78
C PRO A 300 8.05 -40.82 -29.83
N SER A 301 8.67 -41.10 -30.97
CA SER A 301 8.67 -40.25 -32.17
C SER A 301 7.23 -39.84 -32.52
N PRO A 302 6.98 -38.57 -32.91
CA PRO A 302 5.66 -38.16 -33.36
C PRO A 302 5.23 -39.00 -34.57
N SER A 303 4.08 -39.67 -34.43
CA SER A 303 3.43 -40.37 -35.53
C SER A 303 3.08 -39.37 -36.63
N PRO A 304 3.27 -39.70 -37.93
CA PRO A 304 2.94 -38.80 -39.03
C PRO A 304 1.47 -38.38 -38.99
N SER A 305 1.27 -37.09 -39.26
CA SER A 305 -0.05 -36.44 -39.34
C SER A 305 -1.00 -37.25 -40.22
N PRO A 306 -2.20 -37.63 -39.74
CA PRO A 306 -3.21 -38.19 -40.61
C PRO A 306 -3.64 -37.14 -41.64
N SER A 307 -3.71 -37.57 -42.89
CA SER A 307 -4.21 -36.82 -44.05
C SER A 307 -5.61 -36.27 -43.78
N PRO A 308 -5.96 -35.06 -44.24
CA PRO A 308 -7.30 -34.49 -44.07
C PRO A 308 -8.36 -35.39 -44.72
N SER A 309 -9.26 -35.92 -43.88
CA SER A 309 -10.44 -36.67 -44.33
C SER A 309 -11.47 -35.70 -44.95
N PRO A 310 -12.14 -36.07 -46.05
CA PRO A 310 -13.05 -35.19 -46.78
C PRO A 310 -14.23 -34.70 -45.93
N SER A 311 -14.61 -33.44 -46.17
CA SER A 311 -15.68 -32.71 -45.50
C SER A 311 -16.99 -33.51 -45.42
N PRO A 312 -17.59 -33.68 -44.22
CA PRO A 312 -18.92 -34.26 -44.10
C PRO A 312 -19.98 -33.38 -44.75
N LYS A 313 -20.87 -34.01 -45.51
CA LYS A 313 -22.08 -33.43 -46.11
C LYS A 313 -23.00 -32.86 -45.01
N PRO A 314 -23.64 -31.69 -45.19
CA PRO A 314 -24.53 -31.11 -44.18
C PRO A 314 -25.68 -32.07 -43.82
N SER A 315 -25.80 -32.37 -42.53
CA SER A 315 -26.92 -33.13 -41.95
C SER A 315 -28.14 -32.21 -41.71
N PRO A 316 -29.38 -32.69 -41.83
CA PRO A 316 -30.58 -31.86 -41.67
C PRO A 316 -30.72 -31.26 -40.27
N SER A 317 -31.35 -30.08 -40.22
CA SER A 317 -31.69 -29.32 -39.02
C SER A 317 -32.37 -30.18 -37.94
N PRO A 318 -31.86 -30.21 -36.69
CA PRO A 318 -32.58 -30.82 -35.60
C PRO A 318 -33.85 -30.01 -35.26
N SER A 319 -34.93 -30.76 -35.05
CA SER A 319 -36.25 -30.29 -34.58
C SER A 319 -36.14 -29.57 -33.23
N PRO A 320 -37.01 -28.58 -32.92
CA PRO A 320 -36.97 -27.85 -31.65
C PRO A 320 -37.05 -28.78 -30.43
N SER A 321 -36.14 -28.53 -29.48
CA SER A 321 -36.05 -29.23 -28.20
C SER A 321 -37.30 -28.95 -27.33
N PRO A 322 -37.81 -29.94 -26.59
CA PRO A 322 -38.97 -29.76 -25.71
C PRO A 322 -38.67 -28.76 -24.57
N SER A 323 -39.70 -28.00 -24.21
CA SER A 323 -39.71 -27.00 -23.15
C SER A 323 -39.13 -27.55 -21.83
N PRO A 324 -38.28 -26.78 -21.12
CA PRO A 324 -37.77 -27.21 -19.82
C PRO A 324 -38.91 -27.39 -18.82
N SER A 325 -38.90 -28.54 -18.15
CA SER A 325 -39.76 -28.83 -17.00
C SER A 325 -39.51 -27.80 -15.88
N PRO A 326 -40.54 -27.31 -15.17
CA PRO A 326 -40.36 -26.35 -14.10
C PRO A 326 -39.47 -26.90 -12.98
N SER A 327 -38.52 -26.06 -12.56
CA SER A 327 -37.60 -26.31 -11.46
C SER A 327 -38.37 -26.67 -10.17
N PRO A 328 -37.92 -27.66 -9.38
CA PRO A 328 -38.53 -27.97 -8.09
C PRO A 328 -38.49 -26.76 -7.17
N SER A 329 -39.61 -26.53 -6.48
CA SER A 329 -39.81 -25.49 -5.48
C SER A 329 -38.71 -25.54 -4.40
N PRO A 330 -38.20 -24.38 -3.93
CA PRO A 330 -37.20 -24.35 -2.87
C PRO A 330 -37.73 -25.02 -1.59
N SER A 331 -36.92 -25.93 -1.06
CA SER A 331 -37.14 -26.53 0.26
C SER A 331 -37.17 -25.43 1.34
N PRO A 332 -38.10 -25.47 2.30
CA PRO A 332 -38.21 -24.46 3.34
C PRO A 332 -36.93 -24.36 4.17
N SER A 333 -36.54 -23.13 4.46
CA SER A 333 -35.42 -22.73 5.32
C SER A 333 -35.47 -23.49 6.66
N PRO A 334 -34.35 -24.00 7.19
CA PRO A 334 -34.31 -24.57 8.54
C PRO A 334 -34.72 -23.50 9.56
N SER A 335 -35.65 -23.88 10.45
CA SER A 335 -36.12 -23.05 11.56
C SER A 335 -34.96 -22.51 12.40
N PRO A 336 -35.06 -21.27 12.91
CA PRO A 336 -34.09 -20.73 13.85
C PRO A 336 -34.00 -21.62 15.10
N LYS A 337 -32.76 -21.88 15.52
CA LYS A 337 -32.42 -22.58 16.76
C LYS A 337 -33.08 -21.83 17.94
N PRO A 338 -33.78 -22.53 18.86
CA PRO A 338 -34.41 -21.89 20.01
C PRO A 338 -33.38 -21.08 20.83
N SER A 339 -33.75 -19.85 21.17
CA SER A 339 -33.04 -19.04 22.15
C SER A 339 -32.95 -19.82 23.47
N PRO A 340 -31.79 -19.87 24.14
CA PRO A 340 -31.71 -20.44 25.48
C PRO A 340 -32.68 -19.72 26.41
N SER A 341 -33.40 -20.53 27.19
CA SER A 341 -34.42 -20.17 28.17
C SER A 341 -33.94 -19.06 29.13
N PRO A 342 -34.80 -18.10 29.51
CA PRO A 342 -34.51 -17.21 30.63
C PRO A 342 -34.25 -18.04 31.90
N SER A 343 -33.20 -17.65 32.61
CA SER A 343 -32.79 -18.18 33.91
C SER A 343 -33.94 -18.09 34.92
N PRO A 344 -34.12 -19.08 35.83
CA PRO A 344 -35.18 -19.06 36.82
C PRO A 344 -35.12 -17.81 37.70
N SER A 345 -36.29 -17.19 37.86
CA SER A 345 -36.55 -16.03 38.70
C SER A 345 -36.13 -16.28 40.15
N PRO A 346 -35.54 -15.29 40.84
CA PRO A 346 -35.25 -15.41 42.26
C PRO A 346 -36.53 -15.56 43.08
N SER A 347 -36.42 -16.40 44.12
CA SER A 347 -37.44 -16.73 45.12
C SER A 347 -38.05 -15.46 45.76
N PRO A 348 -39.37 -15.40 46.00
CA PRO A 348 -39.99 -14.26 46.66
C PRO A 348 -39.57 -14.17 48.13
N SER A 349 -39.03 -13.01 48.50
CA SER A 349 -38.79 -12.61 49.89
C SER A 349 -40.12 -12.22 50.56
N PRO A 350 -40.31 -12.47 51.87
CA PRO A 350 -41.62 -12.35 52.51
C PRO A 350 -42.05 -10.89 52.75
N SER A 351 -43.38 -10.74 52.70
CA SER A 351 -44.24 -9.58 52.91
C SER A 351 -43.84 -8.62 54.04
N PRO A 352 -44.09 -7.31 53.85
CA PRO A 352 -44.63 -6.48 54.93
C PRO A 352 -45.98 -5.84 54.56
N SER A 353 -46.98 -6.19 55.36
CA SER A 353 -48.16 -5.49 55.90
C SER A 353 -48.85 -4.34 55.12
N PRO A 354 -50.20 -4.31 55.05
CA PRO A 354 -50.96 -3.26 54.39
C PRO A 354 -51.15 -2.01 55.28
N SER A 355 -51.17 -0.83 54.67
CA SER A 355 -51.66 0.42 55.27
C SER A 355 -52.29 1.32 54.19
N PRO A 356 -53.20 2.24 54.56
CA PRO A 356 -54.55 2.24 54.01
C PRO A 356 -54.76 3.21 52.85
N SER A 357 -55.82 2.91 52.10
CA SER A 357 -56.45 3.67 51.02
C SER A 357 -56.54 5.19 51.24
N PRO A 358 -56.33 6.00 50.18
CA PRO A 358 -57.00 7.28 50.05
C PRO A 358 -57.98 7.36 48.86
N SER A 359 -59.08 8.04 49.15
CA SER A 359 -60.30 8.36 48.39
C SER A 359 -60.15 8.91 46.96
N PRO A 360 -61.25 8.90 46.17
CA PRO A 360 -61.24 9.16 44.73
C PRO A 360 -61.30 10.66 44.34
N SER A 361 -60.58 10.96 43.25
CA SER A 361 -60.81 11.91 42.15
C SER A 361 -61.36 13.32 42.42
N PRO A 362 -60.77 14.34 41.75
CA PRO A 362 -61.59 15.13 40.83
C PRO A 362 -61.02 15.30 39.42
N SER A 363 -62.00 15.45 38.52
CA SER A 363 -61.99 15.60 37.05
C SER A 363 -60.91 16.50 36.42
N PRO A 364 -60.40 16.18 35.20
CA PRO A 364 -59.47 17.05 34.48
C PRO A 364 -60.18 18.21 33.75
N SER A 365 -59.62 19.41 33.94
CA SER A 365 -60.03 20.69 33.32
C SER A 365 -59.51 20.82 31.86
N PRO A 366 -60.20 21.58 30.98
CA PRO A 366 -59.95 21.57 29.54
C PRO A 366 -58.71 22.37 29.08
N LYS A 367 -58.14 21.87 27.99
CA LYS A 367 -56.88 22.25 27.32
C LYS A 367 -56.95 23.61 26.61
N PRO A 368 -55.89 24.46 26.64
CA PRO A 368 -55.85 25.74 25.92
C PRO A 368 -55.73 25.59 24.39
N SER A 369 -56.41 26.50 23.69
CA SER A 369 -56.50 26.63 22.24
C SER A 369 -55.23 27.24 21.60
N PRO A 370 -54.82 26.86 20.37
CA PRO A 370 -53.64 27.41 19.71
C PRO A 370 -53.89 28.81 19.12
N ALA A 371 -53.01 29.76 19.47
CA ALA A 371 -52.97 31.09 18.87
C ALA A 371 -52.63 31.03 17.36
N ARG A 372 -53.44 31.73 16.57
CA ARG A 372 -53.33 31.84 15.11
C ARG A 372 -52.17 32.76 14.73
N LYS A 373 -51.42 32.34 13.72
CA LYS A 373 -50.29 33.05 13.09
C LYS A 373 -50.76 34.38 12.47
N SER A 374 -49.93 35.42 12.65
CA SER A 374 -49.97 36.69 11.93
C SER A 374 -49.72 36.49 10.42
N PRO A 375 -50.47 37.14 9.51
CA PRO A 375 -50.09 37.26 8.10
C PRO A 375 -49.10 38.44 7.87
N PRO A 376 -48.33 38.41 6.77
CA PRO A 376 -47.25 39.37 6.46
C PRO A 376 -47.79 40.74 6.00
N PRO A 377 -46.96 41.81 6.00
CA PRO A 377 -47.36 43.12 5.49
C PRO A 377 -47.53 43.06 3.97
N ALA A 378 -48.68 43.57 3.50
CA ALA A 378 -48.95 43.77 2.09
C ALA A 378 -48.17 44.99 1.56
N GLU A 379 -47.68 44.79 0.34
CA GLU A 379 -46.89 45.67 -0.51
C GLU A 379 -47.67 46.93 -0.94
N ALA A 380 -46.96 48.05 -1.10
CA ALA A 380 -47.51 49.35 -1.46
C ALA A 380 -48.06 49.37 -2.90
N PRO A 381 -49.13 50.12 -3.19
CA PRO A 381 -49.60 50.29 -4.56
C PRO A 381 -48.65 51.21 -5.37
N PRO A 382 -48.44 50.94 -6.67
CA PRO A 382 -47.69 51.84 -7.55
C PRO A 382 -48.50 53.12 -7.86
N PRO A 383 -47.86 54.25 -8.14
CA PRO A 383 -48.55 55.48 -8.52
C PRO A 383 -49.10 55.37 -9.95
N ASP A 384 -50.37 55.75 -10.11
CA ASP A 384 -51.05 55.94 -11.39
C ASP A 384 -50.26 56.89 -12.30
N PHE A 385 -49.85 56.37 -13.46
CA PHE A 385 -49.43 57.20 -14.59
C PHE A 385 -50.70 57.78 -15.24
N LEU A 386 -50.82 59.10 -15.14
CA LEU A 386 -51.73 59.92 -15.92
C LEU A 386 -51.59 59.61 -17.42
N ALA A 387 -52.70 59.24 -18.05
CA ALA A 387 -52.84 59.26 -19.49
C ALA A 387 -52.73 60.71 -20.02
N PRO A 388 -52.15 60.95 -21.20
CA PRO A 388 -52.09 62.28 -21.81
C PRO A 388 -53.46 62.67 -22.41
N PRO A 389 -53.76 63.99 -22.52
CA PRO A 389 -55.02 64.47 -23.11
C PRO A 389 -54.98 64.38 -24.64
N PRO A 390 -56.16 64.37 -25.30
CA PRO A 390 -56.26 64.29 -26.75
C PRO A 390 -56.09 65.67 -27.40
N GLN A 391 -55.20 65.76 -28.40
CA GLN A 391 -55.38 66.50 -29.66
C GLN A 391 -54.56 65.85 -30.76
#